data_AF-A0A2V9LER0-F1
#
_entry.id   AF-A0A2V9LER0-F1
#
_cell.length_a   1.000
_cell.length_b   1.000
_cell.length_c   1.000
_cell.angle_alpha   90.00
_cell.angle_beta   90.00
_cell.angle_gamma   90.00
#
_symmetry.space_group_name_H-M   'P 1'
#
loop_
_entity.id
_entity.type
_entity.pdbx_description
1 polymer ?
#
loop_
_entity_poly.entity_id
_entity_poly.type
_entity_poly.pdbx_seq_one_letter_code
_entity_poly.pdbx_strand_id
1 'polypeptide(L)'
;MTIDCSNFRNLIPRALLSDLTRVEQGALEAHLKDCAPCAQERELYLNTFSQLRSADDAPVPRHFFIYPDESRPTLRQLFGQLSLAWKGSLAAAFLALAGLSALAFTSMEIRSEPGGMVFRIGNAPEPVAVGPAPSVDLEALKSELTRLLENRSRNDKLEILQTLRAEMARSESAMTRKQRLVLETALSRLESRVNNRIVDAAASLESANQRSLGDMYRTLETQRVQDLSSVNDRLNRITVNGEIKSNQTDAILETLLQVAELKLK
;
A
#
# COMPACT_ATOMS: atom_id res chain seq x y z
N MET A 1 17.85 10.62 42.16
CA MET A 1 17.29 11.84 41.53
C MET A 1 16.43 11.42 40.35
N THR A 2 15.12 11.43 40.52
CA THR A 2 14.12 11.10 39.48
C THR A 2 13.86 12.35 38.64
N ILE A 3 14.86 12.76 37.85
CA ILE A 3 14.70 13.85 36.89
C ILE A 3 13.80 13.32 35.77
N ASP A 4 12.53 13.72 35.81
CA ASP A 4 11.43 13.58 34.85
C ASP A 4 11.64 12.64 33.63
N CYS A 5 12.02 11.38 33.89
CA CYS A 5 12.36 10.42 32.83
C CYS A 5 11.17 10.12 31.93
N SER A 6 9.94 10.24 32.44
CA SER A 6 8.68 10.12 31.70
C SER A 6 8.59 11.08 30.52
N ASN A 7 9.05 12.32 30.69
CA ASN A 7 9.03 13.32 29.63
C ASN A 7 10.02 12.94 28.52
N PHE A 8 11.27 12.63 28.90
CA PHE A 8 12.31 12.24 27.95
C PHE A 8 12.00 10.93 27.22
N ARG A 9 11.33 9.97 27.87
CA ARG A 9 10.82 8.74 27.23
C ARG A 9 9.94 9.01 26.01
N ASN A 10 9.06 10.00 26.09
CA ASN A 10 8.21 10.39 24.96
C ASN A 10 8.98 11.09 23.84
N LEU A 11 10.13 11.70 24.14
CA LEU A 11 10.98 12.38 23.16
C LEU A 11 11.87 11.38 22.41
N ILE A 12 12.28 10.26 23.01
CA ILE A 12 13.14 9.24 22.37
C ILE A 12 12.61 8.78 21.00
N PRO A 13 11.35 8.29 20.83
CA PRO A 13 10.86 7.85 19.54
C PRO A 13 10.71 9.01 18.53
N ARG A 14 10.34 10.20 19.01
CA ARG A 14 10.23 11.41 18.16
C ARG A 14 11.59 11.85 17.62
N ALA A 15 12.66 11.68 18.41
CA ALA A 15 14.03 11.93 17.97
C ALA A 15 14.44 11.03 16.81
N LEU A 16 14.05 9.74 16.87
CA LEU A 16 14.37 8.76 15.83
C LEU A 16 13.63 9.03 14.52
N LEU A 17 12.46 9.66 14.58
CA LEU A 17 11.66 10.08 13.43
C LEU A 17 12.03 11.48 12.91
N SER A 18 13.02 12.15 13.50
CA SER A 18 13.40 13.54 13.18
C SER A 18 12.30 14.58 13.45
N ASP A 19 11.40 14.30 14.40
CA ASP A 19 10.22 15.13 14.76
C ASP A 19 10.45 16.01 16.01
N LEU A 20 11.72 16.34 16.31
CA LEU A 20 12.12 17.19 17.44
C LEU A 20 12.78 18.48 16.98
N THR A 21 12.58 19.53 17.75
CA THR A 21 13.31 20.78 17.59
C THR A 21 14.76 20.64 18.09
N ARG A 22 15.68 21.49 17.60
CA ARG A 22 17.11 21.44 18.00
C ARG A 22 17.32 21.62 19.51
N VAL A 23 16.45 22.38 20.17
CA VAL A 23 16.50 22.62 21.62
C VAL A 23 16.13 21.36 22.40
N GLU A 24 15.04 20.69 21.99
CA GLU A 24 14.60 19.45 22.62
C GLU A 24 15.57 18.30 22.37
N GLN A 25 16.19 18.25 21.19
CA GLN A 25 17.20 17.26 20.86
C GLN A 25 18.45 17.41 21.75
N GLY A 26 18.95 18.64 21.94
CA GLY A 26 20.07 18.90 22.83
C GLY A 26 19.76 18.55 24.30
N ALA A 27 18.54 18.83 24.76
CA ALA A 27 18.09 18.46 26.11
C ALA A 27 18.00 16.93 26.29
N LEU A 28 17.48 16.22 25.29
CA LEU A 28 17.40 14.76 25.30
C LEU A 28 18.80 14.13 25.30
N GLU A 29 19.73 14.60 24.45
CA GLU A 29 21.10 14.09 24.39
C GLU A 29 21.87 14.31 25.69
N ALA A 30 21.65 15.44 26.37
CA ALA A 30 22.21 15.68 27.70
C ALA A 30 21.65 14.68 28.72
N HIS A 31 20.33 14.49 28.75
CA HIS A 31 19.68 13.54 29.67
C HIS A 31 20.14 12.09 29.45
N LEU A 32 20.32 11.67 28.20
CA LEU A 32 20.75 10.32 27.86
C LEU A 32 22.19 10.00 28.31
N LYS A 33 23.05 11.00 28.48
CA LYS A 33 24.40 10.81 29.03
C LYS A 33 24.38 10.50 30.52
N ASP A 34 23.42 11.08 31.23
CA ASP A 34 23.32 10.97 32.70
C ASP A 34 22.36 9.86 33.14
N CYS A 35 21.46 9.39 32.26
CA CYS A 35 20.40 8.45 32.57
C CYS A 35 20.55 7.12 31.80
N ALA A 36 21.23 6.14 32.40
CA ALA A 36 21.39 4.79 31.87
C ALA A 36 20.07 4.09 31.43
N PRO A 37 18.94 4.15 32.17
CA PRO A 37 17.73 3.46 31.73
C PRO A 37 17.11 4.08 30.46
N CYS A 38 17.17 5.40 30.30
CA CYS A 38 16.70 6.06 29.08
C CYS A 38 17.64 5.80 27.89
N ALA A 39 18.95 5.66 28.13
CA ALA A 39 19.90 5.24 27.10
C ALA A 39 19.60 3.82 26.58
N GLN A 40 19.34 2.87 27.49
CA GLN A 40 18.95 1.51 27.13
C GLN A 40 17.64 1.47 26.33
N GLU A 41 16.67 2.30 26.70
CA GLU A 41 15.40 2.40 25.98
C GLU A 41 15.56 2.93 24.55
N ARG A 42 16.45 3.91 24.34
CA ARG A 42 16.82 4.38 23.00
C ARG A 42 17.43 3.28 22.15
N GLU A 43 18.29 2.44 22.72
CA GLU A 43 18.88 1.29 22.01
C GLU A 43 17.82 0.25 21.61
N LEU A 44 16.84 -0.01 22.48
CA LEU A 44 15.71 -0.89 22.15
C LEU A 44 14.91 -0.35 20.97
N TYR A 45 14.57 0.94 20.97
CA TYR A 45 13.89 1.56 19.83
C TYR A 45 14.72 1.48 18.55
N LEU A 46 16.03 1.76 18.60
CA LEU A 46 16.91 1.63 17.45
C LEU A 46 16.92 0.21 16.88
N ASN A 47 16.95 -0.79 17.75
CA ASN A 47 16.87 -2.19 17.35
C ASN A 47 15.53 -2.49 16.67
N THR A 48 14.40 -2.08 17.26
CA THR A 48 13.07 -2.25 16.64
C THR A 48 12.97 -1.56 15.28
N PHE A 49 13.44 -0.32 15.14
CA PHE A 49 13.46 0.38 13.86
C PHE A 49 14.35 -0.31 12.83
N SER A 50 15.50 -0.87 13.25
CA SER A 50 16.35 -1.65 12.36
C SER A 50 15.67 -2.93 11.87
N GLN A 51 14.94 -3.61 12.75
CA GLN A 51 14.17 -4.82 12.41
C GLN A 51 13.03 -4.49 11.44
N LEU A 52 12.29 -3.41 11.69
CA LEU A 52 11.22 -2.94 10.79
C LEU A 52 11.76 -2.54 9.42
N ARG A 53 12.96 -1.94 9.35
CA ARG A 53 13.61 -1.62 8.07
C ARG A 53 14.13 -2.86 7.34
N SER A 54 14.53 -3.89 8.09
CA SER A 54 15.00 -5.17 7.52
C SER A 54 13.88 -6.14 7.14
N ALA A 55 12.67 -5.90 7.65
CA ALA A 55 11.48 -6.60 7.19
C ALA A 55 11.14 -6.05 5.82
N ASP A 56 11.61 -6.73 4.77
CA ASP A 56 11.08 -6.51 3.42
C ASP A 56 9.55 -6.62 3.48
N ASP A 57 8.86 -5.62 2.96
CA ASP A 57 7.41 -5.65 2.79
C ASP A 57 7.07 -6.91 2.00
N ALA A 58 6.57 -7.94 2.70
CA ALA A 58 6.08 -9.13 2.06
C ALA A 58 5.06 -8.69 1.00
N PRO A 59 5.13 -9.21 -0.23
CA PRO A 59 4.27 -8.75 -1.30
C PRO A 59 2.82 -8.88 -0.84
N VAL A 60 2.15 -7.73 -0.69
CA VAL A 60 0.75 -7.66 -0.25
C VAL A 60 -0.03 -8.66 -1.09
N PRO A 61 -0.66 -9.69 -0.47
CA PRO A 61 -1.39 -10.71 -1.22
C PRO A 61 -2.38 -10.02 -2.14
N ARG A 62 -2.26 -10.25 -3.46
CA ARG A 62 -3.08 -9.62 -4.53
C ARG A 62 -4.57 -9.96 -4.50
N HIS A 63 -5.10 -10.38 -3.35
CA HIS A 63 -6.41 -10.99 -3.20
C HIS A 63 -7.43 -10.05 -2.51
N PHE A 64 -6.99 -8.87 -2.03
CA PHE A 64 -7.88 -7.90 -1.38
C PHE A 64 -8.33 -6.72 -2.26
N PHE A 65 -7.78 -6.59 -3.47
CA PHE A 65 -8.23 -5.61 -4.46
C PHE A 65 -8.78 -6.31 -5.70
N ILE A 66 -9.88 -7.04 -5.55
CA ILE A 66 -10.79 -7.25 -6.67
C ILE A 66 -11.49 -5.90 -6.87
N TYR A 67 -10.85 -5.01 -7.63
CA TYR A 67 -11.61 -3.98 -8.33
C TYR A 67 -12.61 -4.76 -9.18
N PRO A 68 -13.93 -4.54 -9.07
CA PRO A 68 -14.84 -5.08 -10.07
C PRO A 68 -14.28 -4.60 -11.42
N ASP A 69 -14.03 -5.52 -12.34
CA ASP A 69 -13.69 -5.17 -13.71
C ASP A 69 -14.75 -4.15 -14.15
N GLU A 70 -14.37 -2.87 -14.20
CA GLU A 70 -15.19 -1.81 -14.77
C GLU A 70 -15.21 -2.09 -16.26
N SER A 71 -15.96 -3.13 -16.61
CA SER A 71 -16.30 -3.51 -17.95
C SER A 71 -17.02 -2.30 -18.51
N ARG A 72 -16.29 -1.47 -19.27
CA ARG A 72 -16.87 -0.30 -19.91
C ARG A 72 -18.13 -0.78 -20.62
N PRO A 73 -19.33 -0.35 -20.20
CA PRO A 73 -20.54 -0.90 -20.75
C PRO A 73 -20.52 -0.60 -22.25
N THR A 74 -20.63 -1.65 -23.06
CA THR A 74 -20.60 -1.48 -24.51
C THR A 74 -21.77 -0.60 -24.93
N LEU A 75 -21.62 0.21 -25.99
CA LEU A 75 -22.66 1.14 -26.46
C LEU A 75 -24.03 0.46 -26.62
N ARG A 76 -24.02 -0.83 -26.99
CA ARG A 76 -25.22 -1.68 -27.11
C ARG A 76 -25.88 -1.99 -25.76
N GLN A 77 -25.11 -2.19 -24.68
CA GLN A 77 -25.63 -2.41 -23.33
C GLN A 77 -26.22 -1.13 -22.74
N LEU A 78 -25.58 0.03 -22.97
CA LEU A 78 -26.11 1.34 -22.57
C LEU A 78 -27.43 1.65 -23.28
N PHE A 79 -27.51 1.41 -24.60
CA PHE A 79 -28.76 1.55 -25.33
C PHE A 79 -29.81 0.51 -24.91
N GLY A 80 -29.40 -0.71 -24.53
CA GLY A 80 -30.30 -1.74 -24.02
C GLY A 80 -31.06 -1.30 -22.77
N GLN A 81 -30.36 -0.64 -21.84
CA GLN A 81 -30.88 -0.18 -20.55
C GLN A 81 -31.69 1.13 -20.61
N LEU A 82 -31.65 1.87 -21.72
CA LEU A 82 -32.46 3.07 -21.89
C LEU A 82 -33.96 2.74 -22.08
N SER A 83 -34.83 3.50 -21.41
CA SER A 83 -36.29 3.36 -21.50
C SER A 83 -36.78 3.62 -22.94
N LEU A 84 -37.91 3.01 -23.32
CA LEU A 84 -38.45 3.08 -24.69
C LEU A 84 -38.65 4.53 -25.18
N ALA A 85 -38.99 5.44 -24.27
CA ALA A 85 -39.20 6.85 -24.56
C ALA A 85 -37.92 7.57 -25.02
N TRP A 86 -36.76 7.21 -24.47
CA TRP A 86 -35.47 7.81 -24.85
C TRP A 86 -34.88 7.21 -26.12
N LYS A 87 -35.22 5.95 -26.43
CA LYS A 87 -34.81 5.31 -27.70
C LYS A 87 -35.42 6.01 -28.91
N GLY A 88 -36.67 6.47 -28.80
CA GLY A 88 -37.37 7.19 -29.87
C GLY A 88 -36.79 8.59 -30.12
N SER A 89 -36.48 9.35 -29.07
CA SER A 89 -35.95 10.72 -29.22
C SER A 89 -34.53 10.73 -29.80
N LEU A 90 -33.66 9.81 -29.38
CA LEU A 90 -32.31 9.69 -29.91
C LEU A 90 -32.30 9.25 -31.38
N ALA A 91 -33.18 8.33 -31.78
CA ALA A 91 -33.28 7.91 -33.18
C ALA A 91 -33.72 9.08 -34.10
N ALA A 92 -34.69 9.89 -33.66
CA ALA A 92 -35.12 11.06 -34.40
C ALA A 92 -34.01 12.13 -34.51
N ALA A 93 -33.28 12.38 -33.42
CA ALA A 93 -32.15 13.31 -33.42
C ALA A 93 -31.02 12.83 -34.35
N PHE A 94 -30.72 11.52 -34.36
CA PHE A 94 -29.69 10.96 -35.23
C PHE A 94 -30.08 11.05 -36.72
N LEU A 95 -31.35 10.80 -37.05
CA LEU A 95 -31.86 10.94 -38.41
C LEU A 95 -31.84 12.42 -38.87
N ALA A 96 -32.18 13.36 -38.00
CA ALA A 96 -32.07 14.79 -38.31
C ALA A 96 -30.62 15.22 -38.54
N LEU A 97 -29.68 14.74 -37.72
CA LEU A 97 -28.24 15.00 -37.89
C LEU A 97 -27.68 14.37 -39.16
N ALA A 98 -28.10 13.14 -39.51
CA ALA A 98 -27.72 12.48 -40.75
C ALA A 98 -28.26 13.20 -42.00
N GLY A 99 -29.49 13.76 -41.92
CA GLY A 99 -30.06 14.59 -42.97
C GLY A 99 -29.28 15.91 -43.15
N LEU A 100 -28.88 16.55 -42.05
CA LEU A 100 -28.08 17.78 -42.08
C LEU A 100 -26.65 17.53 -42.57
N SER A 101 -26.03 16.40 -42.23
CA SER A 101 -24.70 16.05 -42.74
C SER A 101 -24.71 15.73 -44.24
N ALA A 102 -25.75 15.04 -44.74
CA ALA A 102 -25.93 14.80 -46.17
C ALA A 102 -26.04 16.11 -46.98
N LEU A 103 -26.67 17.15 -46.40
CA LEU A 103 -26.73 18.49 -47.01
C LEU A 103 -25.39 19.24 -46.97
N ALA A 104 -24.49 18.95 -46.02
CA ALA A 104 -23.18 19.60 -45.95
C ALA A 104 -22.20 19.08 -47.02
N PHE A 105 -22.30 17.79 -47.40
CA PHE A 105 -21.42 17.17 -48.39
C PHE A 105 -21.64 17.64 -49.84
N THR A 106 -22.73 18.34 -50.14
CA THR A 106 -22.98 18.86 -51.50
C THR A 106 -22.14 20.10 -51.84
N SER A 107 -21.43 20.68 -50.87
CA SER A 107 -20.60 21.88 -51.03
C SER A 107 -19.08 21.60 -51.08
N MET A 108 -18.68 20.33 -51.10
CA MET A 108 -17.28 19.92 -50.97
C MET A 108 -16.64 19.68 -52.35
N GLU A 109 -15.86 20.65 -52.83
CA GLU A 109 -14.97 20.43 -53.98
C GLU A 109 -13.66 19.79 -53.52
N ILE A 110 -13.43 18.55 -53.95
CA ILE A 110 -12.14 17.86 -53.80
C ILE A 110 -11.38 18.03 -55.11
N ARG A 111 -10.35 18.87 -55.12
CA ARG A 111 -9.44 19.02 -56.26
C ARG A 111 -8.07 18.48 -55.86
N SER A 112 -7.58 17.47 -56.57
CA SER A 112 -6.24 16.93 -56.38
C SER A 112 -5.24 17.71 -57.23
N GLU A 113 -4.28 18.35 -56.59
CA GLU A 113 -3.11 18.94 -57.25
C GLU A 113 -1.86 18.09 -56.92
N PRO A 114 -0.84 18.06 -57.80
CA PRO A 114 0.37 17.27 -57.57
C PRO A 114 1.20 17.89 -56.43
N GLY A 115 0.95 17.41 -55.21
CA GLY A 115 1.62 17.86 -53.99
C GLY A 115 0.77 17.81 -52.71
N GLY A 116 -0.56 17.64 -52.81
CA GLY A 116 -1.41 17.49 -51.63
C GLY A 116 -2.91 17.51 -51.94
N MET A 117 -3.70 16.87 -51.07
CA MET A 117 -5.17 16.92 -51.11
C MET A 117 -5.67 18.13 -50.31
N VAL A 118 -6.37 19.05 -50.98
CA VAL A 118 -6.98 20.23 -50.34
C VAL A 118 -8.49 20.03 -50.25
N PHE A 119 -9.02 20.02 -49.03
CA PHE A 119 -10.45 19.97 -48.75
C PHE A 119 -10.98 21.42 -48.63
N ARG A 120 -11.84 21.86 -49.57
CA ARG A 120 -12.40 23.23 -49.60
C ARG A 120 -13.87 23.26 -49.16
N ILE A 121 -14.20 24.13 -48.21
CA ILE A 121 -15.57 24.41 -47.74
C ILE A 121 -15.71 25.94 -47.61
N GLY A 122 -16.52 26.59 -48.46
CA GLY A 122 -16.83 28.04 -48.38
C GLY A 122 -16.20 28.95 -49.46
N ASN A 123 -16.64 30.22 -49.50
CA ASN A 123 -16.26 31.24 -50.49
C ASN A 123 -14.83 31.80 -50.27
N ALA A 124 -14.12 32.01 -51.38
CA ALA A 124 -12.70 32.32 -51.45
C ALA A 124 -12.30 33.69 -50.85
N PRO A 125 -11.22 33.74 -50.06
CA PRO A 125 -10.37 34.94 -49.97
C PRO A 125 -9.19 34.84 -50.95
N GLU A 126 -8.82 36.00 -51.51
CA GLU A 126 -7.71 36.20 -52.46
C GLU A 126 -6.35 35.71 -51.92
N PRO A 127 -5.44 35.25 -52.79
CA PRO A 127 -4.14 34.72 -52.40
C PRO A 127 -3.20 35.84 -51.95
N VAL A 128 -3.02 35.99 -50.64
CA VAL A 128 -1.94 36.81 -50.08
C VAL A 128 -0.63 36.03 -50.23
N ALA A 129 0.32 36.61 -50.97
CA ALA A 129 1.66 36.09 -51.13
C ALA A 129 2.36 35.91 -49.77
N VAL A 130 2.80 34.67 -49.52
CA VAL A 130 3.52 34.25 -48.32
C VAL A 130 4.92 34.87 -48.35
N GLY A 131 5.17 35.84 -47.47
CA GLY A 131 6.52 36.31 -47.14
C GLY A 131 7.33 35.21 -46.42
N PRO A 132 8.68 35.29 -46.42
CA PRO A 132 9.52 34.27 -45.81
C PRO A 132 9.21 34.11 -44.32
N ALA A 133 9.03 32.86 -43.90
CA ALA A 133 8.66 32.49 -42.54
C ALA A 133 9.63 33.14 -41.53
N PRO A 134 9.14 33.88 -40.52
CA PRO A 134 10.01 34.34 -39.45
C PRO A 134 10.59 33.10 -38.74
N SER A 135 11.88 33.14 -38.44
CA SER A 135 12.53 32.16 -37.56
C SER A 135 11.95 32.31 -36.15
N VAL A 136 10.82 31.66 -35.91
CA VAL A 136 10.15 31.62 -34.61
C VAL A 136 10.98 30.72 -33.70
N ASP A 137 11.49 31.29 -32.62
CA ASP A 137 12.19 30.55 -31.58
C ASP A 137 11.19 29.64 -30.84
N LEU A 138 11.17 28.37 -31.23
CA LEU A 138 10.26 27.33 -30.75
C LEU A 138 10.40 27.10 -29.24
N GLU A 139 11.57 27.33 -28.65
CA GLU A 139 11.81 27.20 -27.21
C GLU A 139 11.10 28.31 -26.43
N ALA A 140 11.23 29.56 -26.88
CA ALA A 140 10.56 30.70 -26.28
C ALA A 140 9.03 30.53 -26.35
N LEU A 141 8.50 30.13 -27.51
CA LEU A 141 7.07 29.92 -27.70
C LEU A 141 6.53 28.77 -26.83
N LYS A 142 7.29 27.68 -26.69
CA LYS A 142 6.92 26.53 -25.85
C LYS A 142 6.88 26.94 -24.37
N SER A 143 7.84 27.73 -23.91
CA SER A 143 7.88 28.22 -22.52
C SER A 143 6.72 29.17 -22.19
N GLU A 144 6.32 29.99 -23.16
CA GLU A 144 5.18 30.89 -23.01
C GLU A 144 3.85 30.12 -23.03
N LEU A 145 3.75 29.10 -23.88
CA LEU A 145 2.58 28.23 -23.97
C LEU A 145 2.37 27.39 -22.70
N THR A 146 3.44 26.82 -22.12
CA THR A 146 3.35 26.07 -20.87
C THR A 146 2.96 26.98 -19.71
N ARG A 147 3.50 28.19 -19.65
CA ARG A 147 3.13 29.19 -18.64
C ARG A 147 1.67 29.63 -18.75
N LEU A 148 1.17 29.84 -19.97
CA LEU A 148 -0.24 30.16 -20.21
C LEU A 148 -1.17 29.00 -19.84
N LEU A 149 -0.77 27.76 -20.16
CA LEU A 149 -1.52 26.56 -19.79
C LEU A 149 -1.55 26.35 -18.27
N GLU A 150 -0.45 26.58 -17.57
CA GLU A 150 -0.40 26.45 -16.11
C GLU A 150 -1.27 27.52 -15.43
N ASN A 151 -1.22 28.76 -15.91
CA ASN A 151 -2.08 29.83 -15.41
C ASN A 151 -3.56 29.56 -15.67
N ARG A 152 -3.91 29.04 -16.85
CA ARG A 152 -5.28 28.63 -17.18
C ARG A 152 -5.73 27.46 -16.31
N SER A 153 -4.88 26.45 -16.13
CA SER A 153 -5.15 25.32 -15.24
C SER A 153 -5.40 25.77 -13.79
N ARG A 154 -4.62 26.73 -13.28
CA ARG A 154 -4.82 27.28 -11.93
C ARG A 154 -6.14 28.03 -11.82
N ASN A 155 -6.49 28.85 -12.81
CA ASN A 155 -7.77 29.58 -12.83
C ASN A 155 -8.96 28.63 -12.94
N ASP A 156 -8.90 27.64 -13.84
CA ASP A 156 -9.96 26.63 -14.00
C ASP A 156 -10.15 25.85 -12.69
N LYS A 157 -9.06 25.49 -11.99
CA LYS A 157 -9.13 24.83 -10.67
C LYS A 157 -9.83 25.71 -9.63
N LEU A 158 -9.53 27.00 -9.60
CA LEU A 158 -10.16 27.94 -8.66
C LEU A 158 -11.66 28.11 -8.96
N GLU A 159 -12.01 28.22 -10.23
CA GLU A 159 -13.41 28.32 -10.68
C GLU A 159 -14.20 27.05 -10.33
N ILE A 160 -13.62 25.87 -10.57
CA ILE A 160 -14.23 24.58 -10.20
C ILE A 160 -14.44 24.50 -8.68
N LEU A 161 -13.46 24.90 -7.86
CA LEU A 161 -13.59 24.89 -6.40
C LEU A 161 -14.66 25.87 -5.89
N GLN A 162 -14.77 27.05 -6.50
CA GLN A 162 -15.81 28.02 -6.17
C GLN A 162 -17.20 27.49 -6.55
N THR A 163 -17.31 26.86 -7.73
CA THR A 163 -18.55 26.25 -8.21
C THR A 163 -18.98 25.10 -7.31
N LEU A 164 -18.04 24.21 -6.92
CA LEU A 164 -18.29 23.12 -5.97
C LEU A 164 -18.73 23.64 -4.60
N ARG A 165 -18.11 24.72 -4.09
CA ARG A 165 -18.56 25.34 -2.83
C ARG A 165 -19.97 25.92 -2.97
N ALA A 166 -20.28 26.58 -4.07
CA ALA A 166 -21.60 27.15 -4.32
C ALA A 166 -22.67 26.07 -4.48
N GLU A 167 -22.34 24.94 -5.10
CA GLU A 167 -23.21 23.77 -5.21
C GLU A 167 -23.36 23.04 -3.87
N MET A 168 -22.30 22.92 -3.06
CA MET A 168 -22.39 22.36 -1.70
C MET A 168 -23.25 23.24 -0.79
N ALA A 169 -23.08 24.57 -0.81
CA ALA A 169 -23.92 25.48 -0.04
C ALA A 169 -25.39 25.44 -0.49
N ARG A 170 -25.62 25.36 -1.81
CA ARG A 170 -26.97 25.15 -2.36
C ARG A 170 -27.54 23.81 -1.94
N SER A 171 -26.77 22.72 -2.00
CA SER A 171 -27.17 21.38 -1.56
C SER A 171 -27.46 21.34 -0.05
N GLU A 172 -26.64 21.99 0.77
CA GLU A 172 -26.81 22.07 2.23
C GLU A 172 -28.07 22.86 2.61
N SER A 173 -28.36 23.94 1.88
CA SER A 173 -29.60 24.72 2.03
C SER A 173 -30.84 24.03 1.45
N ALA A 174 -30.67 23.20 0.40
CA ALA A 174 -31.71 22.42 -0.23
C ALA A 174 -31.96 21.05 0.46
N MET A 175 -31.06 20.62 1.35
CA MET A 175 -31.23 19.43 2.16
C MET A 175 -32.36 19.64 3.16
N THR A 176 -33.52 19.12 2.79
CA THR A 176 -34.71 19.10 3.65
C THR A 176 -34.40 18.35 4.95
N ARG A 177 -35.02 18.75 6.08
CA ARG A 177 -34.85 18.08 7.39
C ARG A 177 -35.01 16.56 7.33
N LYS A 178 -35.83 16.05 6.40
CA LYS A 178 -36.00 14.61 6.13
C LYS A 178 -34.71 13.95 5.62
N GLN A 179 -33.95 14.59 4.73
CA GLN A 179 -32.68 14.04 4.21
C GLN A 179 -31.57 14.06 5.27
N ARG A 180 -31.55 15.05 6.16
CA ARG A 180 -30.63 15.07 7.31
C ARG A 180 -30.92 13.91 8.27
N LEU A 181 -32.19 13.68 8.59
CA LEU A 181 -32.62 12.54 9.41
C LEU A 181 -32.23 11.19 8.78
N VAL A 182 -32.38 11.04 7.47
CA VAL A 182 -31.95 9.82 6.76
C VAL A 182 -30.43 9.64 6.83
N LEU A 183 -29.66 10.72 6.65
CA LEU A 183 -28.20 10.67 6.74
C LEU A 183 -27.73 10.31 8.16
N GLU A 184 -28.31 10.93 9.18
CA GLU A 184 -28.00 10.68 10.59
C GLU A 184 -28.34 9.23 10.98
N THR A 185 -29.47 8.72 10.50
CA THR A 185 -29.85 7.31 10.69
C THR A 185 -28.90 6.37 9.96
N ALA A 186 -28.48 6.72 8.73
CA ALA A 186 -27.51 5.94 7.99
C ALA A 186 -26.12 5.94 8.65
N LEU A 187 -25.69 7.07 9.19
CA LEU A 187 -24.44 7.22 9.94
C LEU A 187 -24.47 6.43 11.24
N SER A 188 -25.53 6.55 12.04
CA SER A 188 -25.72 5.74 13.26
C SER A 188 -25.71 4.23 12.96
N ARG A 189 -26.33 3.82 11.84
CA ARG A 189 -26.33 2.41 11.41
C ARG A 189 -24.96 1.95 10.94
N LEU A 190 -24.19 2.80 10.27
CA LEU A 190 -22.81 2.53 9.90
C LEU A 190 -21.92 2.42 11.14
N GLU A 191 -22.06 3.35 12.07
CA GLU A 191 -21.33 3.36 13.34
C GLU A 191 -21.57 2.07 14.13
N SER A 192 -22.84 1.68 14.31
CA SER A 192 -23.17 0.41 14.97
C SER A 192 -22.57 -0.80 14.26
N ARG A 193 -22.60 -0.84 12.92
CA ARG A 193 -22.01 -1.94 12.14
C ARG A 193 -20.49 -1.98 12.29
N VAL A 194 -19.82 -0.83 12.29
CA VAL A 194 -18.37 -0.75 12.49
C VAL A 194 -18.02 -1.18 13.91
N ASN A 195 -18.76 -0.73 14.92
CA ASN A 195 -18.52 -1.10 16.30
C ASN A 195 -18.68 -2.61 16.52
N ASN A 196 -19.74 -3.21 15.96
CA ASN A 196 -19.92 -4.67 16.00
C ASN A 196 -18.78 -5.40 15.31
N ARG A 197 -18.33 -4.93 14.13
CA ARG A 197 -17.17 -5.53 13.44
C ARG A 197 -15.88 -5.43 14.26
N ILE A 198 -15.66 -4.35 14.99
CA ILE A 198 -14.49 -4.19 15.86
C ILE A 198 -14.55 -5.19 17.01
N VAL A 199 -15.71 -5.32 17.67
CA VAL A 199 -15.91 -6.28 18.77
C VAL A 199 -15.74 -7.72 18.29
N ASP A 200 -16.35 -8.06 17.15
CA ASP A 200 -16.23 -9.39 16.54
C ASP A 200 -14.78 -9.68 16.13
N ALA A 201 -14.08 -8.70 15.55
CA ALA A 201 -12.68 -8.84 15.18
C ALA A 201 -11.80 -9.03 16.42
N ALA A 202 -12.01 -8.27 17.49
CA ALA A 202 -11.27 -8.42 18.74
C ALA A 202 -11.47 -9.81 19.37
N ALA A 203 -12.72 -10.29 19.44
CA ALA A 203 -13.02 -11.63 19.93
C ALA A 203 -12.41 -12.72 19.04
N SER A 204 -12.42 -12.52 17.72
CA SER A 204 -11.80 -13.46 16.77
C SER A 204 -10.29 -13.54 16.95
N LEU A 205 -9.62 -12.39 17.15
CA LEU A 205 -8.18 -12.29 17.38
C LEU A 205 -7.79 -12.93 18.71
N GLU A 206 -8.55 -12.68 19.78
CA GLU A 206 -8.32 -13.30 21.08
C GLU A 206 -8.42 -14.83 20.99
N SER A 207 -9.47 -15.33 20.33
CA SER A 207 -9.67 -16.76 20.13
C SER A 207 -8.59 -17.41 19.25
N ALA A 208 -8.07 -16.69 18.26
CA ALA A 208 -6.99 -17.16 17.40
C ALA A 208 -5.66 -17.18 18.14
N ASN A 209 -5.39 -16.16 18.95
CA ASN A 209 -4.19 -16.07 19.78
C ASN A 209 -4.16 -17.17 20.84
N GLN A 210 -5.28 -17.42 21.54
CA GLN A 210 -5.39 -18.52 22.50
C GLN A 210 -5.13 -19.89 21.85
N ARG A 211 -5.66 -20.12 20.64
CA ARG A 211 -5.40 -21.35 19.88
C ARG A 211 -3.93 -21.47 19.48
N SER A 212 -3.34 -20.40 18.95
CA SER A 212 -1.93 -20.37 18.54
C SER A 212 -0.99 -20.63 19.72
N LEU A 213 -1.23 -20.00 20.87
CA LEU A 213 -0.46 -20.25 22.09
C LEU A 213 -0.61 -21.70 22.54
N GLY A 214 -1.83 -22.24 22.56
CA GLY A 214 -2.07 -23.64 22.90
C GLY A 214 -1.33 -24.62 21.99
N ASP A 215 -1.30 -24.36 20.69
CA ASP A 215 -0.56 -25.19 19.72
C ASP A 215 0.95 -25.07 19.92
N MET A 216 1.47 -23.86 20.17
CA MET A 216 2.88 -23.65 20.48
C MET A 216 3.31 -24.42 21.73
N TYR A 217 2.50 -24.41 22.80
CA TYR A 217 2.76 -25.20 24.00
C TYR A 217 2.79 -26.70 23.71
N ARG A 218 1.86 -27.22 22.90
CA ARG A 218 1.85 -28.64 22.51
C ARG A 218 3.08 -29.02 21.70
N THR A 219 3.49 -28.17 20.77
CA THR A 219 4.71 -28.40 19.99
C THR A 219 5.95 -28.42 20.88
N LEU A 220 6.08 -27.46 21.80
CA LEU A 220 7.19 -27.41 22.75
C LEU A 220 7.23 -28.64 23.66
N GLU A 221 6.08 -29.12 24.13
CA GLU A 221 6.01 -30.32 24.95
C GLU A 221 6.43 -31.56 24.17
N THR A 222 5.96 -31.68 22.92
CA THR A 222 6.33 -32.80 22.04
C THR A 222 7.83 -32.77 21.74
N GLN A 223 8.38 -31.59 21.48
CA GLN A 223 9.82 -31.40 21.26
C GLN A 223 10.64 -31.73 22.50
N ARG A 224 10.20 -31.32 23.70
CA ARG A 224 10.87 -31.69 24.96
C ARG A 224 10.89 -33.20 25.18
N VAL A 225 9.77 -33.88 24.94
CA VAL A 225 9.70 -35.34 25.07
C VAL A 225 10.68 -36.02 24.09
N GLN A 226 10.74 -35.54 22.86
CA GLN A 226 11.66 -36.05 21.84
C GLN A 226 13.13 -35.76 22.18
N ASP A 227 13.42 -34.57 22.71
CA ASP A 227 14.77 -34.21 23.14
C ASP A 227 15.20 -35.07 24.32
N LEU A 228 14.33 -35.26 25.33
CA LEU A 228 14.60 -36.13 26.47
C LEU A 228 14.82 -37.59 26.04
N SER A 229 14.05 -38.11 25.09
CA SER A 229 14.29 -39.46 24.57
C SER A 229 15.64 -39.54 23.84
N SER A 230 16.00 -38.54 23.05
CA SER A 230 17.28 -38.49 22.36
C SER A 230 18.48 -38.41 23.32
N VAL A 231 18.34 -37.66 24.42
CA VAL A 231 19.35 -37.55 25.48
C VAL A 231 19.51 -38.89 26.20
N ASN A 232 18.39 -39.54 26.53
CA ASN A 232 18.40 -40.86 27.15
C ASN A 232 19.10 -41.91 26.26
N ASP A 233 18.84 -41.90 24.95
CA ASP A 233 19.50 -42.80 24.00
C ASP A 233 21.00 -42.52 23.85
N ARG A 234 21.42 -41.26 23.99
CA ARG A 234 22.84 -40.89 24.02
C ARG A 234 23.51 -41.37 25.30
N LEU A 235 22.88 -41.18 26.46
CA LEU A 235 23.38 -41.66 27.74
C LEU A 235 23.54 -43.18 27.74
N ASN A 236 22.53 -43.92 27.29
CA ASN A 236 22.59 -45.38 27.18
C ASN A 236 23.76 -45.84 26.29
N ARG A 237 23.98 -45.18 25.15
CA ARG A 237 25.13 -45.48 24.28
C ARG A 237 26.48 -45.20 24.94
N ILE A 238 26.59 -44.15 25.75
CA ILE A 238 27.82 -43.83 26.49
C ILE A 238 28.08 -44.92 27.54
N THR A 239 27.06 -45.35 28.28
CA THR A 239 27.18 -46.42 29.28
C THR A 239 27.63 -47.73 28.64
N VAL A 240 26.96 -48.16 27.57
CA VAL A 240 27.32 -49.39 26.84
C VAL A 240 28.75 -49.32 26.28
N ASN A 241 29.13 -48.19 25.67
CA ASN A 241 30.49 -48.00 25.18
C ASN A 241 31.53 -47.98 26.31
N GLY A 242 31.18 -47.45 27.48
CA GLY A 242 32.00 -47.46 28.67
C GLY A 242 32.25 -48.88 29.17
N GLU A 243 31.19 -49.70 29.26
CA GLU A 243 31.28 -51.12 29.63
C GLU A 243 32.15 -51.91 28.65
N ILE A 244 31.97 -51.71 27.34
CA ILE A 244 32.79 -52.36 26.31
C ILE A 244 34.26 -51.99 26.46
N LYS A 245 34.57 -50.69 26.64
CA LYS A 245 35.96 -50.25 26.84
C LYS A 245 36.57 -50.78 28.14
N SER A 246 35.78 -50.87 29.21
CA SER A 246 36.23 -51.46 30.47
C SER A 246 36.61 -52.92 30.26
N ASN A 247 35.70 -53.71 29.67
CA ASN A 247 35.94 -55.13 29.39
C ASN A 247 37.15 -55.35 28.46
N GLN A 248 37.35 -54.47 27.47
CA GLN A 248 38.55 -54.50 26.62
C GLN A 248 39.82 -54.20 27.42
N THR A 249 39.77 -53.23 28.33
CA THR A 249 40.92 -52.87 29.16
C THR A 249 41.27 -54.01 30.12
N ASP A 250 40.27 -54.63 30.74
CA ASP A 250 40.44 -55.78 31.64
C ASP A 250 41.03 -56.98 30.89
N ALA A 251 40.54 -57.28 29.69
CA ALA A 251 41.08 -58.34 28.84
C ALA A 251 42.55 -58.06 28.44
N ILE A 252 42.90 -56.82 28.10
CA ILE A 252 44.29 -56.43 27.80
C ILE A 252 45.17 -56.61 29.04
N LEU A 253 44.73 -56.14 30.21
CA LEU A 253 45.48 -56.28 31.46
C LEU A 253 45.71 -57.76 31.82
N GLU A 254 44.68 -58.60 31.65
CA GLU A 254 44.78 -60.04 31.87
C GLU A 254 45.83 -60.69 30.95
N THR A 255 45.80 -60.37 29.65
CA THR A 255 46.80 -60.89 28.70
C THR A 255 48.23 -60.41 29.02
N LEU A 256 48.39 -59.16 29.47
CA LEU A 256 49.69 -58.63 29.87
C LEU A 256 50.23 -59.31 31.14
N LEU A 257 49.35 -59.58 32.11
CA LEU A 257 49.71 -60.32 33.32
C LEU A 257 50.12 -61.76 33.01
N GLN A 258 49.37 -62.47 32.15
CA GLN A 258 49.73 -63.82 31.71
C GLN A 258 51.10 -63.87 31.02
N VAL A 259 51.39 -62.90 30.14
CA VAL A 259 52.70 -62.80 29.47
C VAL A 259 53.82 -62.48 30.46
N ALA A 260 53.57 -61.64 31.46
CA ALA A 260 54.54 -61.33 32.51
C ALA A 260 54.85 -62.55 33.38
N GLU A 261 53.83 -63.33 33.76
CA GLU A 261 53.98 -64.56 34.54
C GLU A 261 54.76 -65.64 33.78
N LEU A 262 54.53 -65.76 32.47
CA LEU A 262 55.29 -66.68 31.59
C LEU A 262 56.78 -66.31 31.46
N LYS A 263 57.15 -65.04 31.62
CA LYS A 263 58.55 -64.58 31.57
C LYS A 263 59.31 -64.71 32.90
N LEU A 264 58.61 -64.99 34.00
CA LEU A 264 59.17 -65.15 35.35
C LEU A 264 59.54 -66.61 35.68
N LYS A 265 59.25 -67.56 34.80
CA LYS A 265 59.73 -68.96 34.84
C LYS A 265 60.91 -69.15 33.90
#